data_AF-A0A2E9LN41-F1
#
_entry.id   AF-A0A2E9LN41-F1
#
_cell.length_a   1.000
_cell.length_b   1.000
_cell.length_c   1.000
_cell.angle_alpha   90.00
_cell.angle_beta   90.00
_cell.angle_gamma   90.00
#
_symmetry.space_group_name_H-M   'P 1'
#
loop_
_entity.id
_entity.type
_entity.pdbx_description
1 polymer ?
#
loop_
_entity_poly.entity_id
_entity_poly.type
_entity_poly.pdbx_seq_one_letter_code
_entity_poly.pdbx_strand_id
1 'polypeptide(L)'
;MPYVKTIPYEDAQGDLKETYDRMIKSRGFISNVQAVSSLKPNIMQTLVAHSASVMFGESGVSRAEREMVASVVSATNKCQY
;
A
#
# COMPACT_ATOMS: atom_id res chain seq x y z
N MET A 1 4.12 12.76 1.30
CA MET A 1 2.77 12.90 1.89
C MET A 1 1.76 13.16 0.79
N PRO A 2 0.56 12.56 0.81
CA PRO A 2 -0.45 12.77 -0.22
C PRO A 2 -1.03 14.19 -0.18
N TYR A 3 -1.48 14.70 -1.34
CA TYR A 3 -2.14 16.01 -1.47
C TYR A 3 -3.65 15.97 -1.20
N VAL A 4 -4.22 14.77 -1.05
CA VAL A 4 -5.64 14.57 -0.74
C VAL A 4 -5.84 14.40 0.76
N LYS A 5 -7.05 14.73 1.24
CA LYS A 5 -7.42 14.51 2.64
C LYS A 5 -7.37 13.02 2.97
N THR A 6 -6.61 12.69 4.01
CA THR A 6 -6.57 11.36 4.62
C THR A 6 -7.15 11.40 6.02
N ILE A 7 -7.63 10.25 6.50
CA ILE A 7 -8.08 10.06 7.89
C ILE A 7 -6.94 9.35 8.62
N PRO A 8 -6.36 9.98 9.65
CA PRO A 8 -5.30 9.36 10.43
C PRO A 8 -5.85 8.19 11.26
N TYR A 9 -4.96 7.35 11.79
CA TYR A 9 -5.36 6.12 12.45
C TYR A 9 -6.21 6.36 13.71
N GLU A 10 -5.84 7.38 14.49
CA GLU A 10 -6.49 7.82 15.71
C GLU A 10 -7.95 8.27 15.50
N ASP A 11 -8.26 8.79 14.31
CA ASP A 11 -9.60 9.25 13.94
C ASP A 11 -10.40 8.20 13.15
N ALA A 12 -9.78 7.06 12.84
CA ALA A 12 -10.42 6.02 12.05
C ALA A 12 -11.53 5.31 12.86
N GLN A 13 -12.68 5.10 12.21
CA GLN A 13 -13.83 4.41 12.79
C GLN A 13 -14.37 3.36 11.81
N GLY A 14 -15.16 2.41 12.32
CA GLY A 14 -15.78 1.34 11.53
C GLY A 14 -14.79 0.59 10.64
N ASP A 15 -15.19 0.34 9.39
CA ASP A 15 -14.43 -0.41 8.39
C ASP A 15 -12.99 0.11 8.16
N LEU A 16 -12.79 1.43 8.26
CA LEU A 16 -11.46 2.01 8.10
C LEU A 16 -10.54 1.59 9.25
N LYS A 17 -11.04 1.64 10.49
CA LYS A 17 -10.27 1.26 11.69
C LYS A 17 -9.88 -0.20 11.63
N GLU A 18 -10.83 -1.07 11.30
CA GLU A 18 -10.57 -2.50 11.13
C GLU A 18 -9.55 -2.80 10.03
N THR A 19 -9.60 -2.01 8.95
CA THR A 19 -8.62 -2.17 7.85
C THR A 19 -7.23 -1.74 8.30
N TYR A 20 -7.10 -0.59 8.98
CA TYR A 20 -5.83 -0.16 9.54
C TYR A 20 -5.28 -1.12 10.59
N ASP A 21 -6.12 -1.66 11.47
CA ASP A 21 -5.71 -2.64 12.48
C ASP A 21 -5.11 -3.90 11.85
N ARG A 22 -5.74 -4.41 10.77
CA ARG A 22 -5.19 -5.53 10.00
C ARG A 22 -3.84 -5.18 9.36
N MET A 23 -3.66 -3.96 8.86
CA MET A 23 -2.38 -3.52 8.28
C MET A 23 -1.28 -3.42 9.32
N ILE A 24 -1.55 -2.79 10.47
CA ILE A 24 -0.58 -2.71 11.56
C ILE A 24 -0.22 -4.10 12.06
N LYS A 25 -1.21 -4.99 12.26
CA LYS A 25 -0.96 -6.36 12.70
C LYS A 25 -0.10 -7.17 11.72
N SER A 26 -0.27 -6.96 10.41
CA SER A 26 0.42 -7.74 9.37
C SER A 26 1.76 -7.15 8.94
N ARG A 27 1.93 -5.83 8.98
CA ARG A 27 3.10 -5.11 8.42
C ARG A 27 3.79 -4.18 9.41
N GLY A 28 3.18 -3.89 10.55
CA GLY A 28 3.72 -3.00 11.59
C GLY A 28 3.50 -1.50 11.33
N PHE A 29 3.06 -1.09 10.14
CA PHE A 29 2.84 0.32 9.79
C PHE A 29 1.82 0.49 8.66
N ILE A 30 1.32 1.73 8.51
CA ILE A 30 0.46 2.15 7.39
C ILE A 30 1.30 3.06 6.51
N SER A 31 1.58 2.64 5.27
CA SER A 31 2.30 3.49 4.32
C SER A 31 1.38 4.59 3.77
N ASN A 32 1.96 5.72 3.38
CA ASN A 32 1.23 6.83 2.78
C ASN A 32 0.47 6.44 1.49
N VAL A 33 0.98 5.48 0.71
CA VAL A 33 0.30 4.91 -0.48
C VAL A 33 -0.97 4.12 -0.13
N GLN A 34 -1.08 3.62 1.11
CA GLN A 34 -2.33 3.03 1.61
C GLN A 34 -3.23 4.10 2.23
N ALA A 35 -2.66 4.96 3.08
CA ALA A 35 -3.40 6.03 3.76
C ALA A 35 -4.11 6.99 2.79
N VAL A 36 -3.56 7.22 1.58
CA VAL A 36 -4.22 8.02 0.54
C VAL A 36 -5.63 7.51 0.17
N SER A 37 -5.89 6.22 0.39
CA SER A 37 -7.19 5.56 0.14
C SER A 37 -8.06 5.47 1.39
N SER A 38 -7.75 6.18 2.48
CA SER A 38 -8.48 6.08 3.76
C SER A 38 -9.97 6.40 3.64
N LEU A 39 -10.37 7.24 2.68
CA LEU A 39 -11.78 7.57 2.43
C LEU A 39 -12.56 6.41 1.79
N LYS A 40 -11.86 5.38 1.30
CA LYS A 40 -12.41 4.19 0.64
C LYS A 40 -11.67 2.92 1.11
N PRO A 41 -11.97 2.41 2.32
CA PRO A 41 -11.24 1.28 2.92
C PRO A 41 -11.19 0.02 2.04
N ASN A 42 -12.21 -0.22 1.23
CA ASN A 42 -12.25 -1.33 0.27
C ASN A 42 -11.14 -1.22 -0.78
N ILE A 43 -10.86 -0.02 -1.31
CA ILE A 43 -9.76 0.21 -2.26
C ILE A 43 -8.43 -0.10 -1.59
N MET A 44 -8.25 0.39 -0.35
CA MET A 44 -7.04 0.17 0.43
C MET A 44 -6.74 -1.33 0.62
N GLN A 45 -7.76 -2.15 0.92
CA GLN A 45 -7.62 -3.60 1.03
C GLN A 45 -7.20 -4.25 -0.30
N THR A 46 -7.86 -3.88 -1.39
CA THR A 46 -7.55 -4.45 -2.71
C THR A 46 -6.13 -4.08 -3.17
N LEU A 47 -5.66 -2.87 -2.88
CA LEU A 47 -4.31 -2.43 -3.21
C LEU A 47 -3.26 -3.25 -2.47
N VAL A 48 -3.46 -3.50 -1.16
CA VAL A 48 -2.57 -4.37 -0.39
C VAL A 48 -2.55 -5.79 -0.93
N ALA A 49 -3.72 -6.37 -1.22
CA ALA A 49 -3.82 -7.72 -1.75
C ALA A 49 -3.13 -7.85 -3.11
N HIS A 50 -3.35 -6.88 -4.00
CA HIS A 50 -2.70 -6.84 -5.30
C HIS A 50 -1.18 -6.71 -5.18
N SER A 51 -0.67 -5.74 -4.42
CA SER A 51 0.77 -5.59 -4.21
C SER A 51 1.40 -6.83 -3.57
N ALA A 52 0.70 -7.50 -2.64
CA ALA A 52 1.18 -8.72 -2.02
C ALA A 52 1.31 -9.86 -3.04
N SER A 53 0.28 -10.06 -3.87
CA SER A 53 0.28 -11.07 -4.93
C SER A 53 1.41 -10.85 -5.94
N VAL A 54 1.58 -9.61 -6.41
CA VAL A 54 2.60 -9.28 -7.41
C VAL A 54 4.01 -9.34 -6.84
N MET A 55 4.27 -8.78 -5.65
CA MET A 55 5.64 -8.65 -5.13
C MET A 55 6.13 -9.88 -4.35
N PHE A 56 5.23 -10.64 -3.74
CA PHE A 56 5.59 -11.75 -2.83
C PHE A 56 5.01 -13.10 -3.24
N GLY A 57 4.07 -13.14 -4.19
CA GLY A 57 3.54 -14.40 -4.71
C GLY A 57 4.57 -15.21 -5.48
N GLU A 58 4.29 -16.50 -5.68
CA GLU A 58 5.10 -17.38 -6.51
C GLU A 58 5.20 -16.81 -7.93
N SER A 59 6.43 -16.73 -8.48
CA SER A 59 6.64 -16.37 -9.87
C SER A 59 8.05 -16.76 -10.31
N GLY A 60 8.26 -16.84 -11.63
CA GLY A 60 9.55 -17.17 -12.25
C GLY A 60 10.61 -16.08 -12.15
N VAL A 61 10.29 -14.92 -11.55
CA VAL A 61 11.27 -13.87 -11.24
C VAL A 61 11.41 -13.68 -9.73
N SER A 62 12.65 -13.50 -9.31
CA SER A 62 13.02 -13.25 -7.92
C SER A 62 12.44 -11.94 -7.41
N ARG A 63 12.34 -11.81 -6.09
CA ARG A 63 11.91 -10.56 -5.46
C ARG A 63 12.80 -9.37 -5.85
N ALA A 64 14.11 -9.59 -5.94
CA ALA A 64 15.06 -8.53 -6.32
C ALA A 64 14.82 -8.02 -7.74
N GLU A 65 14.50 -8.91 -8.68
CA GLU A 65 14.15 -8.52 -10.06
C GLU A 65 12.84 -7.75 -10.12
N ARG A 66 11.83 -8.12 -9.32
CA ARG A 66 10.56 -7.37 -9.24
C ARG A 66 10.78 -5.96 -8.70
N GLU A 67 11.59 -5.81 -7.65
CA GLU A 67 11.96 -4.50 -7.10
C GLU A 67 12.80 -3.68 -8.10
N MET A 68 13.66 -4.33 -8.88
CA MET A 68 14.43 -3.68 -9.96
C MET A 68 13.48 -3.09 -11.01
N VAL A 69 12.50 -3.87 -11.49
CA VAL A 69 11.48 -3.38 -12.43
C VAL A 69 10.69 -2.22 -11.82
N ALA A 70 10.22 -2.36 -10.58
CA ALA A 70 9.49 -1.30 -9.88
C ALA A 70 10.32 -0.01 -9.79
N SER A 71 11.60 -0.11 -9.45
CA SER A 71 12.52 1.03 -9.34
C SER A 71 12.78 1.70 -10.68
N VAL A 72 13.09 0.93 -11.73
CA VAL A 72 13.37 1.47 -13.07
C VAL A 72 12.13 2.15 -13.66
N VAL A 73 10.95 1.53 -13.55
CA VAL A 73 9.68 2.12 -14.01
C VAL A 73 9.37 3.41 -13.24
N SER A 74 9.56 3.41 -11.92
CA SER A 74 9.30 4.59 -11.08
C SER A 74 10.24 5.74 -11.41
N ALA A 75 11.53 5.47 -11.59
CA ALA A 75 12.52 6.46 -12.00
C ALA A 75 12.21 7.04 -13.39
N THR A 76 11.84 6.18 -14.35
CA THR A 76 11.44 6.57 -15.70
C THR A 76 10.23 7.51 -15.67
N ASN A 77 9.26 7.22 -14.80
CA ASN A 77 8.05 8.02 -14.62
C ASN A 77 8.23 9.22 -13.66
N LYS A 78 9.42 9.43 -13.11
CA LYS A 78 9.71 10.47 -12.11
C LYS A 78 8.77 10.39 -10.89
N CYS A 79 8.39 9.17 -10.50
CA CYS A 79 7.56 8.91 -9.33
C CYS A 79 8.43 8.92 -8.08
N GLN A 80 8.34 10.00 -7.28
CA GLN A 80 9.23 10.24 -6.13
C GLN A 80 8.83 9.56 -4.81
N TYR A 81 7.61 9.07 -4.71
CA TYR A 81 7.10 8.44 -3.48
C TYR A 81 8.02 7.31 -2.99
#